data_AF-A0A3L7NQY2-F1
#
_entry.id   AF-A0A3L7NQY2-F1
#
_cell.length_a   1.000
_cell.length_b   1.000
_cell.length_c   1.000
_cell.angle_alpha   90.00
_cell.angle_beta   90.00
_cell.angle_gamma   90.00
#
_symmetry.space_group_name_H-M   'P 1'
#
loop_
_entity.id
_entity.type
_entity.pdbx_description
1 polymer ?
#
loop_
_entity_poly.entity_id
_entity_poly.type
_entity_poly.pdbx_seq_one_letter_code
_entity_poly.pdbx_strand_id
1 'polypeptide(L)'
;NHSRPALPKEIDVRSLRKSDNRFFWLTATGLPRDYILPAPAGAAQKVIPMEIEARITPGNTIVLKALAESFSLRLTPELVDFDKRLVVRVGGQVKYNNFVKPDLGVLLDELQQRGDRKRLPLAVINP
;
A
#
# COMPACT_ATOMS: atom_id res chain seq x y z
N ASN A 1 -20.23 -20.28 -10.03
CA ASN A 1 -20.13 -18.90 -10.55
C ASN A 1 -18.96 -18.22 -9.84
N HIS A 2 -17.79 -18.05 -10.47
CA HIS A 2 -16.61 -17.43 -9.83
C HIS A 2 -16.56 -15.93 -10.17
N SER A 3 -16.92 -15.08 -9.20
CA SER A 3 -16.73 -13.62 -9.29
C SER A 3 -15.53 -13.19 -8.43
N ARG A 4 -14.80 -12.16 -8.86
CA ARG A 4 -13.63 -11.66 -8.11
C ARG A 4 -14.13 -10.93 -6.86
N PRO A 5 -13.66 -11.28 -5.64
CA PRO A 5 -14.08 -10.61 -4.42
C PRO A 5 -13.58 -9.16 -4.40
N ALA A 6 -14.33 -8.25 -3.77
CA ALA A 6 -14.00 -6.82 -3.63
C ALA A 6 -12.56 -6.58 -3.14
N LEU A 7 -11.99 -5.40 -3.47
CA LEU A 7 -10.69 -5.00 -2.90
C LEU A 7 -10.83 -4.84 -1.37
N PRO A 8 -9.89 -5.39 -0.59
CA PRO A 8 -9.97 -5.29 0.86
C PRO A 8 -9.70 -3.85 1.29
N LYS A 9 -10.51 -3.33 2.22
CA LYS A 9 -10.28 -2.01 2.85
C LYS A 9 -9.29 -2.07 4.00
N GLU A 10 -8.97 -3.27 4.47
CA GLU A 10 -8.02 -3.53 5.55
C GLU A 10 -6.95 -4.52 5.07
N ILE A 11 -5.70 -4.21 5.37
CA ILE A 11 -4.54 -5.04 5.06
C ILE A 11 -3.76 -5.18 6.37
N ASP A 12 -3.60 -6.41 6.82
CA ASP A 12 -2.71 -6.78 7.92
C ASP A 12 -1.82 -7.90 7.40
N VAL A 13 -0.54 -7.58 7.17
CA VAL A 13 0.41 -8.52 6.59
C VAL A 13 1.70 -8.51 7.39
N ARG A 14 2.20 -9.73 7.63
CA ARG A 14 3.55 -9.99 8.12
C ARG A 14 4.35 -10.69 7.03
N SER A 15 5.50 -10.14 6.66
CA SER A 15 6.42 -10.83 5.75
C SER A 15 7.87 -10.74 6.22
N LEU A 16 8.61 -11.80 5.92
CA LEU A 16 10.06 -11.86 6.08
C LEU A 16 10.78 -11.46 4.78
N ARG A 17 10.08 -11.36 3.65
CA ARG A 17 10.71 -11.11 2.35
C ARG A 17 10.58 -9.64 1.95
N LYS A 18 11.70 -9.07 1.52
CA LYS A 18 11.78 -7.67 1.04
C LYS A 18 11.04 -7.48 -0.28
N SER A 19 10.92 -8.54 -1.08
CA SER A 19 10.14 -8.55 -2.32
C SER A 19 8.63 -8.44 -2.07
N ASP A 20 8.16 -8.83 -0.89
CA ASP A 20 6.74 -8.83 -0.55
C ASP A 20 6.37 -7.43 -0.08
N ASN A 21 6.28 -6.51 -1.02
CA ASN A 21 6.14 -5.10 -0.72
C ASN A 21 4.96 -4.44 -1.47
N ARG A 22 4.19 -5.25 -2.21
CA ARG A 22 3.02 -4.86 -2.98
C ARG A 22 1.83 -5.68 -2.51
N PHE A 23 0.85 -5.02 -1.88
CA PHE A 23 -0.34 -5.64 -1.31
C PHE A 23 -1.58 -4.92 -1.82
N PHE A 24 -2.32 -5.54 -2.74
CA PHE A 24 -3.52 -4.97 -3.34
C PHE A 24 -3.28 -3.56 -3.91
N TRP A 25 -3.78 -2.54 -3.23
CA TRP A 25 -3.67 -1.12 -3.59
C TRP A 25 -2.49 -0.40 -2.91
N LEU A 26 -1.78 -1.06 -2.00
CA LEU A 26 -0.65 -0.51 -1.26
C LEU A 26 0.68 -1.03 -1.83
N THR A 27 1.68 -0.16 -1.90
CA THR A 27 3.08 -0.56 -2.06
C THR A 27 3.90 0.16 -1.01
N ALA A 28 4.73 -0.57 -0.28
CA ALA A 28 5.68 -0.02 0.68
C ALA A 28 7.09 -0.22 0.13
N THR A 29 7.96 0.78 0.15
CA THR A 29 9.35 0.64 -0.32
C THR A 29 10.33 1.15 0.73
N GLY A 30 11.62 0.80 0.58
CA GLY A 30 12.64 1.12 1.58
C GLY A 30 12.42 0.40 2.92
N LEU A 31 12.07 -0.89 2.85
CA LEU A 31 11.94 -1.71 4.04
C LEU A 31 13.35 -1.97 4.65
N PRO A 32 13.52 -1.87 5.98
CA PRO A 32 14.77 -2.17 6.68
C PRO A 32 15.47 -3.45 6.22
N ARG A 33 16.81 -3.42 6.18
CA ARG A 33 17.62 -4.53 5.63
C ARG A 33 17.67 -5.76 6.55
N ASP A 34 17.41 -5.57 7.84
CA ASP A 34 17.61 -6.60 8.87
C ASP A 34 16.55 -7.71 8.85
N TYR A 35 15.52 -7.58 8.01
CA TYR A 35 14.45 -8.58 7.89
C TYR A 35 14.90 -9.93 7.31
N ILE A 36 16.09 -10.00 6.66
CA ILE A 36 16.51 -11.16 5.84
C ILE A 36 17.94 -11.63 6.12
N LEU A 37 18.69 -11.03 7.05
CA LEU A 37 20.10 -11.37 7.16
C LEU A 37 20.29 -12.84 7.63
N PRO A 38 21.00 -13.70 6.86
CA PRO A 38 21.51 -14.94 7.42
C PRO A 38 22.52 -14.55 8.50
N ALA A 39 22.16 -14.80 9.75
CA ALA A 39 23.03 -14.54 10.88
C ALA A 39 24.28 -15.43 10.77
N PRO A 40 25.49 -14.92 11.09
CA PRO A 40 26.68 -15.76 11.26
C PRO A 40 26.39 -16.91 12.23
N ALA A 41 26.96 -18.09 11.99
CA ALA A 41 26.80 -19.23 12.89
C ALA A 41 27.20 -18.82 14.33
N GLY A 42 26.26 -18.95 15.27
CA GLY A 42 26.45 -18.56 16.67
C GLY A 42 25.95 -17.16 17.06
N ALA A 43 25.51 -16.33 16.11
CA ALA A 43 24.86 -15.05 16.42
C ALA A 43 23.37 -15.27 16.67
N ALA A 44 22.90 -15.02 17.90
CA ALA A 44 21.48 -14.96 18.21
C ALA A 44 20.90 -13.66 17.62
N GLN A 45 20.42 -13.69 16.38
CA GLN A 45 19.78 -12.55 15.74
C GLN A 45 18.25 -12.73 15.79
N LYS A 46 17.56 -11.78 16.42
CA LYS A 46 16.09 -11.79 16.48
C LYS A 46 15.56 -11.46 15.09
N VAL A 47 14.97 -12.45 14.43
CA VAL A 47 14.22 -12.24 13.18
C VAL A 47 12.92 -11.53 13.54
N ILE A 48 12.81 -10.26 13.18
CA ILE A 48 11.58 -9.47 13.31
C ILE A 48 10.90 -9.55 11.95
N PRO A 49 9.60 -9.83 11.82
CA PRO A 49 8.92 -9.69 10.52
C PRO A 49 8.63 -8.21 10.23
N MET A 50 8.54 -7.87 8.95
CA MET A 50 7.93 -6.62 8.55
C MET A 50 6.42 -6.74 8.82
N GLU A 51 5.88 -5.78 9.57
CA GLU A 51 4.45 -5.64 9.79
C GLU A 51 3.93 -4.44 8.99
N ILE A 52 2.90 -4.67 8.17
CA ILE A 52 2.20 -3.63 7.43
C ILE A 52 0.73 -3.69 7.82
N GLU A 53 0.26 -2.63 8.45
CA GLU A 53 -1.14 -2.37 8.71
C GLU A 53 -1.61 -1.20 7.83
N ALA A 54 -2.68 -1.41 7.08
CA ALA A 54 -3.32 -0.35 6.32
C ALA A 54 -4.85 -0.50 6.38
N ARG A 55 -5.54 0.63 6.55
CA ARG A 55 -7.01 0.64 6.55
C ARG A 55 -7.58 1.88 5.88
N ILE A 56 -8.71 1.70 5.19
CA ILE A 56 -9.52 2.77 4.64
C ILE A 56 -10.79 2.90 5.46
N THR A 57 -10.97 4.04 6.12
CA THR A 57 -12.15 4.33 6.93
C THR A 57 -13.27 4.95 6.09
N PRO A 58 -14.54 4.92 6.54
CA PRO A 58 -15.66 5.52 5.81
C PRO A 58 -15.51 7.02 5.49
N GLY A 59 -14.70 7.76 6.26
CA GLY A 59 -14.46 9.20 6.08
C GLY A 59 -13.39 9.55 5.04
N ASN A 60 -13.22 8.73 4.00
CA ASN A 60 -12.21 8.91 2.95
C ASN A 60 -10.79 9.12 3.53
N THR A 61 -10.48 8.38 4.59
CA THR A 61 -9.19 8.46 5.29
C THR A 61 -8.48 7.12 5.21
N ILE A 62 -7.23 7.16 4.75
CA ILE A 62 -6.31 6.02 4.73
C ILE A 62 -5.36 6.17 5.93
N VAL A 63 -5.23 5.10 6.71
CA VAL A 63 -4.27 5.03 7.82
C VAL A 63 -3.28 3.92 7.51
N LEU A 64 -1.99 4.26 7.51
CA LEU A 64 -0.87 3.38 7.25
C LEU A 64 0.05 3.31 8.46
N LYS A 65 0.51 2.11 8.77
CA LYS A 65 1.51 1.84 9.80
C LYS A 65 2.43 0.72 9.31
N ALA A 66 3.65 1.08 8.97
CA ALA A 66 4.74 0.16 8.69
C ALA A 66 6.08 0.89 8.82
N LEU A 67 7.16 0.14 9.04
CA LEU A 67 8.53 0.65 8.94
C LEU A 67 8.97 0.62 7.47
N ALA A 68 8.57 1.63 6.71
CA ALA A 68 8.93 1.80 5.30
C ALA A 68 9.37 3.25 5.05
N GLU A 69 10.30 3.45 4.12
CA GLU A 69 10.73 4.81 3.73
C GLU A 69 9.64 5.56 2.96
N SER A 70 8.88 4.85 2.12
CA SER A 70 7.79 5.47 1.35
C SER A 70 6.65 4.50 1.03
N PHE A 71 5.50 5.09 0.73
CA PHE A 71 4.30 4.38 0.32
C PHE A 71 3.81 4.89 -1.04
N SER A 72 3.24 3.98 -1.83
CA SER A 72 2.47 4.32 -3.04
C SER A 72 1.10 3.71 -2.94
N LEU A 73 0.06 4.53 -3.07
CA LEU A 73 -1.34 4.15 -2.95
C LEU A 73 -2.02 4.24 -4.31
N ARG A 74 -2.53 3.12 -4.79
CA ARG A 74 -3.29 2.99 -6.03
C ARG A 74 -4.77 3.06 -5.73
N LEU A 75 -5.40 4.15 -6.13
CA LEU A 75 -6.75 4.46 -5.73
C LEU A 75 -7.74 4.11 -6.84
N THR A 76 -8.80 3.39 -6.45
CA THR A 76 -9.94 3.07 -7.31
C THR A 76 -11.23 3.60 -6.66
N PRO A 77 -12.30 3.82 -7.43
CA PRO A 77 -13.60 4.25 -6.87
C PRO A 77 -14.21 3.29 -5.85
N GLU A 78 -13.79 2.02 -5.87
CA GLU A 78 -14.21 1.02 -4.87
C GLU A 78 -13.58 1.27 -3.48
N LEU A 79 -12.41 1.92 -3.45
CA LEU A 79 -11.64 2.18 -2.25
C LEU A 79 -11.95 3.54 -1.65
N VAL A 80 -11.98 4.59 -2.48
CA VAL A 80 -12.09 5.98 -2.06
C VAL A 80 -13.12 6.73 -2.90
N ASP A 81 -13.68 7.77 -2.28
CA ASP A 81 -14.57 8.72 -2.93
C ASP A 81 -13.73 9.89 -3.46
N PHE A 82 -13.61 10.02 -4.79
CA PHE A 82 -12.82 11.06 -5.44
C PHE A 82 -13.47 12.45 -5.36
N ASP A 83 -14.77 12.52 -5.06
CA ASP A 83 -15.49 13.78 -4.83
C ASP A 83 -15.31 14.31 -3.41
N LYS A 84 -14.60 13.55 -2.56
CA LYS A 84 -14.23 13.94 -1.20
C LYS A 84 -12.73 14.16 -1.07
N ARG A 85 -12.34 15.04 -0.14
CA ARG A 85 -10.94 15.19 0.23
C ARG A 85 -10.42 13.87 0.80
N LEU A 86 -9.27 13.42 0.32
CA LEU A 86 -8.60 12.24 0.83
C LEU A 86 -7.60 12.66 1.90
N VAL A 87 -7.65 12.01 3.05
CA VAL A 87 -6.66 12.17 4.12
C VAL A 87 -5.83 10.89 4.22
N VAL A 88 -4.51 11.01 4.15
CA VAL A 88 -3.60 9.88 4.41
C VAL A 88 -2.79 10.17 5.66
N ARG A 89 -2.85 9.24 6.60
CA ARG A 89 -2.05 9.24 7.82
C ARG A 89 -1.02 8.13 7.79
N VAL A 90 0.23 8.46 8.07
CA VAL A 90 1.34 7.51 8.16
C VAL A 90 1.95 7.62 9.56
N GLY A 91 1.93 6.55 10.34
CA GLY A 91 2.45 6.56 11.71
C GLY A 91 1.77 7.61 12.60
N GLY A 92 0.48 7.87 12.39
CA GLY A 92 -0.30 8.88 13.13
C GLY A 92 -0.20 10.31 12.60
N GLN A 93 0.77 10.63 11.73
CA GLN A 93 0.92 11.96 11.14
C GLN A 93 0.14 12.08 9.82
N VAL A 94 -0.52 13.21 9.59
CA VAL A 94 -1.14 13.52 8.29
C VAL A 94 -0.03 13.82 7.29
N LYS A 95 0.02 13.04 6.20
CA LYS A 95 1.00 13.17 5.13
C LYS A 95 0.39 13.66 3.82
N TYR A 96 -0.89 13.37 3.61
CA TYR A 96 -1.66 13.88 2.48
C TYR A 96 -3.04 14.35 2.96
N ASN A 97 -3.51 15.48 2.44
CA ASN A 97 -4.82 16.05 2.77
C ASN A 97 -5.33 16.93 1.62
N ASN A 98 -5.73 16.32 0.50
CA ASN A 98 -6.20 17.05 -0.67
C ASN A 98 -7.22 16.23 -1.49
N PHE A 99 -7.87 16.86 -2.45
CA PHE A 99 -8.65 16.14 -3.47
C PHE A 99 -7.69 15.40 -4.39
N VAL A 100 -8.02 14.15 -4.71
CA VAL A 100 -7.29 13.36 -5.69
C VAL A 100 -8.00 13.50 -7.02
N LYS A 101 -7.27 13.87 -8.08
CA LYS A 101 -7.82 13.89 -9.43
C LYS A 101 -7.44 12.60 -10.14
N PRO A 102 -8.40 11.91 -10.78
CA PRO A 102 -8.09 10.84 -11.73
C PRO A 102 -7.12 11.32 -12.82
N ASP A 103 -6.16 10.47 -13.18
CA ASP A 103 -5.17 10.72 -14.22
C ASP A 103 -5.13 9.54 -15.20
N LEU A 104 -5.32 9.83 -16.49
CA LEU A 104 -5.28 8.83 -17.54
C LEU A 104 -3.87 8.27 -17.76
N GLY A 105 -2.81 9.06 -17.54
CA GLY A 105 -1.44 8.59 -17.63
C GLY A 105 -1.17 7.46 -16.63
N VAL A 106 -1.63 7.63 -15.39
CA VAL A 106 -1.54 6.61 -14.34
C VAL A 106 -2.24 5.31 -14.73
N LEU A 107 -3.40 5.40 -15.38
CA LEU A 107 -4.12 4.21 -15.85
C LEU A 107 -3.30 3.41 -16.87
N LEU A 108 -2.66 4.09 -17.81
CA LEU A 108 -1.83 3.46 -18.85
C LEU A 108 -0.55 2.86 -18.27
N ASP A 109 0.13 3.59 -17.39
CA ASP A 109 1.34 3.12 -16.70
C ASP A 109 1.06 1.85 -15.88
N GLU A 110 -0.04 1.82 -15.15
CA GLU A 110 -0.40 0.67 -14.33
C GLU A 110 -0.86 -0.53 -15.17
N LEU A 111 -1.54 -0.29 -16.29
CA LEU A 111 -1.83 -1.34 -17.27
C LEU A 111 -0.53 -1.93 -17.85
N GLN A 112 0.46 -1.10 -18.17
CA GLN A 112 1.75 -1.56 -18.67
C GLN A 112 2.55 -2.33 -17.61
N GLN A 113 2.59 -1.84 -16.37
CA GLN A 113 3.40 -2.43 -15.30
C GLN A 113 2.79 -3.71 -14.71
N ARG A 114 1.45 -3.83 -14.66
CA ARG A 114 0.76 -4.91 -13.94
C ARG A 114 -0.16 -5.75 -14.80
N GLY A 115 -0.62 -5.24 -15.94
CA GLY A 115 -1.55 -5.93 -16.81
C GLY A 115 -2.97 -6.13 -16.24
N ASP A 116 -3.32 -5.54 -15.08
CA ASP A 116 -4.67 -5.71 -14.50
C ASP A 116 -5.68 -4.80 -15.21
N ARG A 117 -6.40 -5.37 -16.17
CA ARG A 117 -7.46 -4.68 -16.94
C ARG A 117 -8.75 -4.47 -16.18
N LYS A 118 -8.94 -5.13 -15.03
CA LYS A 118 -10.21 -5.07 -14.26
C LYS A 118 -10.15 -4.08 -13.10
N ARG A 119 -8.97 -3.79 -12.58
CA ARG A 119 -8.76 -2.90 -11.42
C ARG A 119 -7.72 -1.84 -11.74
N LEU A 120 -7.99 -1.06 -12.77
CA LEU A 120 -7.11 0.04 -13.14
C LEU A 120 -7.29 1.19 -12.13
N PRO A 121 -6.22 1.62 -11.45
CA PRO A 121 -6.29 2.72 -10.50
C PRO A 121 -6.45 4.03 -11.25
N LEU A 122 -7.43 4.83 -10.84
CA LEU A 122 -7.65 6.16 -11.41
C LEU A 122 -6.55 7.14 -10.97
N ALA A 123 -5.90 6.90 -9.83
CA ALA A 123 -4.82 7.74 -9.34
C ALA A 123 -3.80 6.96 -8.53
N VAL A 124 -2.57 7.45 -8.52
CA VAL A 124 -1.50 6.98 -7.62
C VAL A 124 -1.03 8.17 -6.80
N ILE A 125 -0.97 8.01 -5.48
CA ILE A 125 -0.43 9.02 -4.58
C ILE A 125 0.73 8.45 -3.77
N ASN A 126 1.72 9.30 -3.49
CA ASN A 126 2.87 8.99 -2.65
C ASN A 126 2.84 9.97 -1.47
N PRO A 127 2.17 9.61 -0.35
CA PRO A 127 2.02 10.46 0.83
C PRO A 127 3.35 10.69 1.55
#